data_AF-A0A524GAR8-F1
#
_entry.id   AF-A0A524GAR8-F1
#
_cell.length_a   1.000
_cell.length_b   1.000
_cell.length_c   1.000
_cell.angle_alpha   90.00
_cell.angle_beta   90.00
_cell.angle_gamma   90.00
#
_symmetry.space_group_name_H-M   'P 1'
#
loop_
_entity.id
_entity.type
_entity.pdbx_description
1 polymer ?
#
loop_
_entity_poly.entity_id
_entity_poly.type
_entity_poly.pdbx_seq_one_letter_code
_entity_poly.pdbx_strand_id
1 'polypeptide(L)' 'MSEGLKWFQCPVCKESIHWKVPTDELKNVKRFPAPIVLKHKDHYLICYLDSHHQLADTEIAVAFVEGVSKD' A
#
# COMPACT_ATOMS: atom_id res chain seq x y z
N MET A 1 -19.47 -11.68 4.24
CA MET A 1 -19.39 -10.19 4.35
C MET A 1 -17.95 -9.69 4.24
N SER A 2 -17.07 -10.40 3.53
CA SER A 2 -15.63 -10.12 3.45
C SER A 2 -15.03 -10.58 2.13
N GLU A 3 -15.84 -10.72 1.07
CA GLU A 3 -15.31 -11.10 -0.24
C GLU A 3 -14.58 -9.90 -0.84
N GLY A 4 -13.25 -10.03 -0.98
CA GLY A 4 -12.40 -9.06 -1.67
C GLY A 4 -11.73 -7.98 -0.80
N LEU A 5 -11.96 -7.95 0.51
CA LEU A 5 -11.25 -7.04 1.41
C LEU A 5 -10.01 -7.72 2.00
N LYS A 6 -8.86 -7.06 1.89
CA LYS A 6 -7.65 -7.42 2.63
C LYS A 6 -7.65 -6.74 3.98
N TRP A 7 -6.94 -7.34 4.93
CA TRP A 7 -6.76 -6.76 6.24
C TRP A 7 -5.34 -6.96 6.76
N PHE A 8 -4.90 -6.02 7.59
CA PHE A 8 -3.68 -6.12 8.39
C PHE A 8 -3.77 -5.14 9.57
N GLN A 9 -2.86 -5.24 10.53
CA GLN A 9 -2.81 -4.29 11.65
C GLN A 9 -1.96 -3.09 11.29
N CYS A 10 -2.47 -1.89 11.58
CA CYS A 10 -1.71 -0.66 11.44
C CYS A 10 -0.41 -0.76 12.29
N PRO A 11 0.78 -0.58 11.69
CA PRO A 11 2.03 -0.68 12.45
C PRO A 11 2.14 0.42 13.51
N VAL A 12 1.44 1.55 13.34
CA VAL A 12 1.44 2.71 14.24
C VAL A 12 0.47 2.53 15.42
N CYS A 13 -0.84 2.44 15.18
CA CYS A 13 -1.86 2.39 16.24
C CYS A 13 -2.40 0.99 16.57
N LYS A 14 -1.95 -0.06 15.88
CA LYS A 14 -2.38 -1.47 16.05
C LYS A 14 -3.84 -1.79 15.72
N GLU A 15 -4.62 -0.82 15.25
CA GLU A 15 -5.98 -1.04 14.76
C GLU A 15 -5.99 -1.91 13.49
N SER A 16 -7.02 -2.75 13.34
CA SER A 16 -7.22 -3.55 12.13
C SER A 16 -7.70 -2.67 10.98
N ILE A 17 -6.90 -2.58 9.92
CA ILE A 17 -7.24 -1.89 8.68
C ILE A 17 -7.86 -2.91 7.73
N HIS A 18 -9.04 -2.62 7.20
CA HIS A 18 -9.65 -3.38 6.11
C HIS A 18 -9.69 -2.50 4.86
N TRP A 19 -9.22 -3.02 3.73
CA TRP A 19 -9.07 -2.22 2.52
C TRP A 19 -9.32 -3.04 1.26
N LYS A 20 -9.74 -2.35 0.20
CA LYS A 20 -9.89 -2.93 -1.13
C LYS A 20 -8.58 -2.78 -1.89
N VAL A 21 -8.19 -3.85 -2.59
CA VAL A 21 -7.06 -3.79 -3.51
C VAL A 21 -7.47 -2.93 -4.72
N PRO A 22 -6.66 -1.94 -5.13
CA PRO A 22 -6.92 -1.10 -6.31
C PRO A 22 -6.60 -1.88 -7.60
N THR A 23 -7.45 -2.84 -7.95
CA THR A 23 -7.16 -3.79 -9.04
C THR A 23 -7.07 -3.13 -10.41
N ASP A 24 -7.78 -2.02 -10.64
CA ASP A 24 -7.78 -1.35 -11.94
C ASP A 24 -6.48 -0.59 -12.18
N GLU A 25 -5.91 0.01 -11.13
CA GLU A 25 -4.60 0.65 -11.15
C GLU A 25 -3.49 -0.39 -11.31
N LEU A 26 -3.60 -1.54 -10.63
CA LEU A 26 -2.61 -2.61 -10.68
C LEU A 26 -2.51 -3.29 -12.06
N LYS A 27 -3.59 -3.30 -12.87
CA LYS A 27 -3.56 -3.85 -14.25
C LYS A 27 -2.50 -3.20 -15.14
N ASN A 28 -2.17 -1.94 -14.87
CA ASN A 28 -1.22 -1.15 -15.67
C ASN A 28 0.20 -1.15 -15.10
N VAL A 29 0.43 -1.83 -13.97
CA VAL A 29 1.73 -1.88 -13.33
C VAL A 29 2.66 -2.83 -14.10
N LYS A 30 3.86 -2.34 -14.42
CA LYS A 30 4.86 -3.08 -15.21
C LYS A 30 5.77 -3.98 -14.37
N ARG A 31 5.84 -3.77 -13.04
CA ARG A 31 6.78 -4.45 -12.14
C ARG A 31 6.18 -4.63 -10.76
N PHE A 32 6.48 -5.77 -10.15
CA PHE A 32 6.12 -6.12 -8.78
C PHE A 32 7.38 -6.30 -7.91
N PRO A 33 7.30 -6.10 -6.58
CA PRO A 33 6.11 -5.68 -5.85
C PRO A 33 5.73 -4.22 -6.12
N ALA A 34 4.42 -3.95 -6.18
CA ALA A 34 3.84 -2.66 -6.49
C ALA A 34 3.52 -1.90 -5.19
N PRO A 35 4.09 -0.71 -4.95
CA PRO A 35 3.78 0.08 -3.76
C PRO A 35 2.41 0.76 -3.92
N ILE A 36 1.58 0.64 -2.89
CA ILE A 36 0.32 1.38 -2.75
C ILE A 36 0.38 2.23 -1.49
N VAL A 37 0.07 3.52 -1.62
CA VAL A 37 -0.07 4.41 -0.47
C VAL A 37 -1.46 4.20 0.15
N LEU A 38 -1.49 3.72 1.39
CA LEU A 38 -2.70 3.59 2.18
C LEU A 38 -2.72 4.66 3.26
N LYS A 39 -3.78 5.47 3.28
CA LYS A 39 -4.03 6.44 4.35
C LYS A 39 -4.97 5.83 5.39
N HIS A 40 -4.50 5.72 6.63
CA HIS A 40 -5.31 5.34 7.79
C HIS A 40 -5.23 6.43 8.85
N LYS A 41 -6.30 7.22 9.01
CA LYS A 41 -6.29 8.43 9.85
C LYS A 41 -5.21 9.42 9.39
N ASP A 42 -4.25 9.72 10.26
CA ASP A 42 -3.05 10.54 10.04
C ASP A 42 -1.80 9.70 9.70
N HIS A 43 -1.93 8.37 9.62
CA HIS A 43 -0.85 7.47 9.22
C HIS A 43 -0.87 7.23 7.71
N TYR A 44 0.27 7.44 7.07
CA TYR A 44 0.51 7.08 5.68
C TYR A 44 1.39 5.83 5.63
N LEU A 45 0.88 4.77 5.01
CA LEU A 45 1.52 3.47 4.92
C LEU A 45 1.85 3.17 3.46
N ILE A 46 3.01 2.56 3.21
CA ILE A 46 3.36 2.00 1.91
C ILE A 46 3.14 0.50 2.00
N CYS A 47 2.11 0.01 1.33
CA CYS A 47 1.76 -1.40 1.26
C CYS A 47 2.28 -1.96 -0.07
N TYR A 48 3.21 -2.91 -0.02
CA TYR A 48 3.74 -3.56 -1.20
C TYR A 48 2.87 -4.77 -1.56
N LEU A 49 2.34 -4.79 -2.77
CA LEU A 49 1.56 -5.91 -3.29
C LEU A 49 2.39 -6.74 -4.26
N ASP A 50 2.34 -8.06 -4.16
CA ASP A 50 2.97 -8.97 -5.12
C ASP A 50 2.14 -9.14 -6.41
N SER A 51 2.63 -9.97 -7.34
CA SER A 51 1.95 -10.25 -8.62
C SER A 51 0.62 -11.00 -8.49
N HIS A 52 0.32 -11.56 -7.32
CA HIS A 52 -0.97 -12.17 -6.98
C HIS A 52 -1.82 -11.23 -6.10
N HIS A 53 -1.45 -9.95 -6.06
CA HIS A 53 -2.03 -8.92 -5.24
C HIS A 53 -2.01 -9.23 -3.73
N GLN A 54 -1.12 -10.10 -3.25
CA GLN A 54 -0.93 -10.36 -1.82
C GLN A 54 -0.05 -9.29 -1.18
N LEU A 55 -0.33 -8.98 0.09
CA LEU A 55 0.50 -8.05 0.83
C LEU A 55 1.85 -8.72 1.09
N ALA A 56 2.90 -8.18 0.49
CA ALA A 56 4.26 -8.67 0.62
C ALA A 56 4.99 -8.00 1.79
N ASP A 57 4.80 -6.68 1.95
CA ASP A 57 5.41 -5.90 3.02
C ASP A 57 4.63 -4.61 3.33
N THR A 58 4.92 -3.97 4.44
CA THR A 58 4.31 -2.69 4.86
C THR A 58 5.30 -1.79 5.58
N GLU A 59 5.46 -0.57 5.07
CA GLU A 59 6.31 0.48 5.66
C GLU A 59 5.48 1.70 6.07
N ILE A 60 6.03 2.55 6.93
CA ILE A 60 5.43 3.84 7.29
C ILE A 60 6.11 4.94 6.45
N ALA A 61 5.31 5.68 5.69
CA ALA A 61 5.78 6.88 5.00
C ALA A 61 5.85 8.05 6.00
N VAL A 62 7.04 8.34 6.51
CA VAL A 62 7.27 9.41 7.49
C VAL A 62 7.40 10.80 6.85
N ALA A 63 7.84 10.86 5.60
CA ALA A 63 8.01 12.08 4.83
C ALA A 63 8.04 11.73 3.33
N PHE A 64 7.84 12.74 2.48
CA PHE A 64 8.21 12.68 1.07
C PHE A 64 9.12 13.86 0.74
N VAL A 65 9.99 13.66 -0.25
CA VAL A 65 10.82 14.70 -0.84
C VAL A 65 10.69 14.62 -2.35
N GLU A 66 10.68 15.77 -3.03
CA GLU A 66 10.68 15.81 -4.49
C GLU A 66 12.09 15.50 -5.01
N GLY A 67 12.19 14.49 -5.88
CA GLY A 67 13.43 14.18 -6.60
C GLY A 67 13.49 14.95 -7.91
N VAL A 68 14.64 15.57 -8.19
CA VAL A 68 14.93 16.19 -9.49
C VAL A 68 15.92 15.32 -10.26
N SER A 69 15.72 15.15 -11.57
CA SER A 69 16.72 14.52 -12.43
C SER A 69 17.91 15.45 -12.60
N LYS A 70 19.12 14.90 -12.58
CA LYS A 70 20.27 15.57 -13.18
C LYS A 70 20.27 15.16 -14.65
N ASP A 71 20.08 16.15 -15.51
CA ASP A 71 20.32 15.99 -16.95
C ASP A 71 21.76 15.54 -17.23
#